data_AF-A0A2R5LG86-F1
#
_entry.id   AF-A0A2R5LG86-F1
#
_cell.length_a   1.000
_cell.length_b   1.000
_cell.length_c   1.000
_cell.angle_alpha   90.00
_cell.angle_beta   90.00
_cell.angle_gamma   90.00
#
_symmetry.space_group_name_H-M   'P 1'
#
loop_
_entity.id
_entity.type
_entity.pdbx_description
1 polymer ?
#
loop_
_entity_poly.entity_id
_entity_poly.type
_entity_poly.pdbx_seq_one_letter_code
_entity_poly.pdbx_strand_id
1 'polypeptide(L)' 'QCEQGMEYTECETLCPRICGKPKPRGCFLVCIRGCKCKEGFIRSGSKNGPCIPEDQCDRLPEDFPAKVRPPVPSSV' A
#
# COMPACT_ATOMS: atom_id res chain seq x y z
N GLN A 1 -6.21 -18.52 0.95
CA GLN A 1 -5.04 -18.24 0.09
C GLN A 1 -5.02 -16.73 -0.18
N CYS A 2 -3.92 -16.04 0.10
CA CYS A 2 -3.80 -14.59 -0.15
C CYS A 2 -3.37 -14.31 -1.60
N GLU A 3 -3.71 -13.12 -2.11
CA GLU A 3 -3.36 -12.69 -3.46
C GLU A 3 -1.84 -12.43 -3.61
N GLN A 4 -1.35 -12.36 -4.85
CA GLN A 4 0.06 -12.09 -5.11
C GLN A 4 0.47 -10.71 -4.56
N GLY A 5 1.54 -10.67 -3.76
CA GLY A 5 1.98 -9.45 -3.05
C GLY A 5 1.34 -9.26 -1.67
N MET A 6 0.46 -10.19 -1.27
CA MET A 6 -0.09 -10.26 0.08
C MET A 6 0.51 -11.44 0.85
N GLU A 7 0.52 -11.34 2.16
CA GLU A 7 0.96 -12.39 3.08
C GLU A 7 -0.13 -12.61 4.11
N TYR A 8 -0.39 -13.89 4.40
CA TYR A 8 -1.30 -14.25 5.47
C TYR A 8 -0.64 -13.89 6.80
N THR A 9 -1.34 -13.07 7.58
CA THR A 9 -0.88 -12.68 8.90
C THR A 9 -1.96 -12.95 9.93
N GLU A 10 -1.54 -13.34 11.12
CA GLU A 10 -2.47 -13.45 12.25
C GLU A 10 -2.79 -12.09 12.88
N CYS A 11 -1.98 -11.07 12.58
CA CYS A 11 -2.16 -9.72 13.08
C CYS A 11 -2.05 -8.70 11.93
N GLU A 12 -3.14 -8.54 11.20
CA GLU A 12 -3.32 -7.45 10.24
C GLU A 12 -3.84 -6.20 10.94
N THR A 13 -3.35 -5.05 10.50
CA THR A 13 -3.85 -3.75 10.93
C THR A 13 -5.14 -3.36 10.20
N LEU A 14 -6.14 -2.88 10.94
CA LEU A 14 -7.35 -2.27 10.37
C LEU A 14 -7.08 -0.97 9.59
N CYS A 15 -5.93 -0.35 9.80
CA CYS A 15 -5.53 0.87 9.11
C CYS A 15 -4.27 0.58 8.29
N PRO A 16 -4.40 -0.14 7.16
CA PRO A 16 -3.27 -0.37 6.27
C PRO A 16 -2.73 0.96 5.76
N ARG A 17 -1.42 0.99 5.51
CA ARG A 17 -0.77 2.12 4.85
C ARG A 17 -1.31 2.20 3.42
N ILE A 18 -1.76 3.39 3.05
CA ILE A 18 -2.24 3.68 1.70
C ILE A 18 -1.30 4.73 1.11
N CYS A 19 -0.82 4.46 -0.10
CA CYS A 19 0.06 5.32 -0.83
C CYS A 19 -0.60 6.67 -1.14
N GLY A 20 0.10 7.78 -0.89
CA GLY A 20 -0.45 9.14 -0.99
C GLY A 20 -1.43 9.52 0.12
N LYS A 21 -1.53 8.73 1.20
CA LYS A 21 -2.27 9.10 2.41
C LYS A 21 -1.31 9.19 3.61
N PRO A 22 -1.49 10.18 4.49
CA PRO A 22 -0.69 10.28 5.71
C PRO A 22 -0.89 9.04 6.58
N LYS A 23 0.11 8.71 7.42
CA LYS A 23 -0.01 7.61 8.38
C LYS A 23 -1.29 7.79 9.20
N PRO A 24 -2.14 6.75 9.31
CA PRO A 24 -3.29 6.82 10.20
C PRO A 24 -2.77 7.12 11.62
N ARG A 25 -3.10 8.30 12.16
CA ARG A 25 -2.64 8.75 13.49
C ARG A 25 -3.28 7.94 14.63
N GLY A 26 -4.49 7.43 14.42
CA GLY A 26 -5.19 6.55 15.35
C GLY A 26 -5.48 5.22 14.66
N CYS A 27 -4.55 4.29 14.74
CA CYS A 27 -4.82 2.90 14.39
C CYS A 27 -5.09 2.13 15.67
N PHE A 28 -6.25 1.50 15.76
CA PHE A 28 -6.51 0.54 16.82
C PHE A 28 -5.53 -0.64 16.66
N LEU A 29 -4.86 -1.01 17.74
CA LEU A 29 -3.98 -2.19 17.82
C LEU A 29 -4.81 -3.48 17.90
N VAL A 30 -5.82 -3.59 17.04
CA VAL A 30 -6.67 -4.77 16.92
C VAL A 30 -6.04 -5.64 15.83
N CYS A 31 -5.55 -6.81 16.24
CA CYS A 31 -5.06 -7.83 15.32
C CYS A 31 -6.24 -8.54 14.66
N ILE A 32 -6.30 -8.50 13.34
CA ILE A 32 -7.26 -9.28 12.57
C ILE A 32 -6.50 -10.34 11.77
N ARG A 33 -6.97 -11.58 11.80
CA ARG A 33 -6.42 -12.64 10.96
C ARG A 33 -6.85 -12.42 9.52
N GLY A 34 -5.89 -12.26 8.61
CA GLY A 34 -6.18 -11.79 7.26
C GLY A 34 -4.98 -11.79 6.32
N CYS A 35 -5.16 -11.15 5.16
CA CYS A 35 -4.14 -11.03 4.13
C CYS A 35 -3.65 -9.57 4.06
N LYS A 36 -2.48 -9.32 4.66
CA LYS A 36 -1.87 -7.99 4.65
C LYS A 36 -0.98 -7.84 3.42
N CYS A 37 -0.70 -6.60 3.02
CA CYS A 37 0.43 -6.37 2.10
C CYS A 37 1.72 -6.87 2.72
N LYS A 38 2.56 -7.53 1.93
CA LYS A 38 3.89 -7.95 2.35
C LYS A 38 4.71 -6.77 2.87
N GLU A 39 5.72 -7.06 3.68
CA GLU A 39 6.69 -6.05 4.10
C GLU A 39 7.38 -5.44 2.86
N GLY A 40 7.49 -4.11 2.81
CA GLY A 40 7.93 -3.40 1.61
C GLY A 40 6.83 -3.14 0.58
N PHE A 41 5.57 -3.50 0.85
CA PHE A 41 4.42 -3.23 -0.01
C PHE A 41 3.36 -2.36 0.69
N ILE A 42 2.80 -1.41 -0.04
CA ILE A 42 1.79 -0.45 0.39
C ILE A 42 0.57 -0.49 -0.53
N ARG A 43 -0.63 -0.24 0.02
CA ARG A 43 -1.85 -0.23 -0.81
C ARG A 43 -1.89 0.99 -1.70
N SER A 44 -2.11 0.80 -2.99
CA SER A 44 -2.25 1.91 -3.95
C SER A 44 -3.66 2.51 -3.90
N GLY A 45 -3.76 3.81 -3.60
CA GLY A 45 -4.98 4.63 -3.73
C GLY A 45 -6.10 4.40 -2.70
N SER A 46 -6.34 3.18 -2.22
CA SER A 46 -7.49 2.84 -1.36
C SER A 46 -7.20 1.70 -0.37
N LYS A 47 -8.06 1.56 0.66
CA LYS A 47 -7.97 0.49 1.67
C LYS A 47 -8.15 -0.92 1.10
N ASN A 48 -8.83 -1.07 -0.03
CA ASN A 48 -8.93 -2.33 -0.80
C ASN A 48 -8.10 -2.31 -2.10
N GLY A 49 -7.20 -1.33 -2.24
CA GLY A 49 -6.35 -1.25 -3.41
C GLY A 49 -5.31 -2.38 -3.46
N PRO A 50 -4.74 -2.64 -4.65
CA PRO A 50 -3.67 -3.61 -4.80
C PRO A 50 -2.43 -3.18 -3.99
N CYS A 51 -1.70 -4.16 -3.48
CA CYS A 51 -0.42 -3.95 -2.82
C CYS A 51 0.65 -3.70 -3.90
N ILE A 52 1.23 -2.50 -3.90
CA ILE A 52 2.37 -2.12 -4.75
C ILE A 52 3.61 -2.00 -3.87
N PRO A 53 4.83 -2.22 -4.37
CA PRO A 53 6.03 -2.00 -3.58
C PRO A 53 6.14 -0.52 -3.15
N GLU A 54 6.60 -0.28 -1.93
CA GLU A 54 6.77 1.06 -1.35
C GLU A 54 7.66 1.97 -2.20
N ASP A 55 8.66 1.40 -2.89
CA ASP A 55 9.50 2.10 -3.86
C ASP A 55 8.71 2.74 -5.02
N GLN A 56 7.59 2.12 -5.41
CA GLN A 56 6.67 2.71 -6.40
C GLN A 56 5.77 3.80 -5.81
N CYS A 57 5.72 3.94 -4.48
CA CYS A 57 4.95 4.96 -3.79
C CYS A 57 5.70 6.29 -3.65
N ASP A 58 7.01 6.26 -3.42
CA ASP A 58 7.87 7.45 -3.23
C ASP A 58 7.98 8.36 -4.46
N ARG A 59 7.52 7.90 -5.64
CA ARG A 59 7.40 8.74 -6.83
C ARG A 59 6.18 9.67 -6.82
N LEU A 60 5.40 9.71 -5.73
CA LEU A 60 4.30 10.65 -5.56
C LEU A 60 4.78 11.89 -4.79
N PRO A 61 4.84 13.07 -5.43
CA PRO A 61 5.24 14.30 -4.75
C PRO A 61 4.26 14.62 -3.61
N GLU A 62 4.78 15.11 -2.49
CA GLU A 62 4.04 15.39 -1.24
C GLU A 62 2.96 16.48 -1.36
N ASP A 63 2.77 17.04 -2.55
CA ASP A 63 1.70 17.96 -2.92
C ASP A 63 1.11 17.56 -4.29
N PHE A 64 0.46 16.40 -4.40
CA PHE A 64 -0.68 16.22 -5.33
C PHE A 64 -1.38 14.87 -5.07
N PRO A 65 -2.72 14.82 -5.02
CA PRO A 65 -3.48 13.59 -4.87
C PRO A 65 -3.14 12.60 -6.00
N ALA A 66 -2.66 11.42 -5.63
CA ALA A 66 -2.72 10.16 -6.38
C ALA A 66 -2.96 10.28 -7.91
N LYS A 67 -1.97 10.77 -8.69
CA LYS A 67 -1.78 10.49 -10.13
C LYS A 67 -0.55 11.22 -10.67
N VAL A 68 0.62 10.58 -10.62
CA VAL A 68 1.52 10.60 -11.79
C VAL A 68 2.40 9.35 -11.73
N ARG A 69 2.13 8.39 -12.63
CA ARG A 69 3.18 7.43 -12.99
C ARG A 69 4.15 8.19 -13.88
N PRO A 70 5.48 8.10 -13.69
CA PRO A 70 6.38 8.50 -14.77
C PRO A 70 6.12 7.60 -15.98
N PRO A 71 6.24 8.12 -17.22
CA PRO A 71 6.19 7.28 -18.40
C PRO A 71 7.31 6.24 -18.27
N VAL A 72 6.93 4.96 -18.36
CA VAL A 72 7.88 3.88 -18.65
C VAL A 72 8.58 4.28 -19.95
N PRO A 73 9.93 4.33 -20.03
CA PRO A 73 10.57 4.48 -21.32
C PRO A 73 10.21 3.22 -22.12
N SER A 74 9.37 3.37 -23.15
CA SER A 74 9.14 2.33 -24.14
C SER A 74 10.51 1.87 -24.60
N SER A 75 10.87 0.66 -24.17
CA SER A 75 12.15 0.07 -24.53
C SER A 75 12.09 -0.28 -26.01
N VAL A 76 12.87 0.47 -26.79
CA VAL A 76 13.40 0.23 -28.16
C VAL A 76 12.38 -0.07 -29.25
#